data_AF-A0A9N9J6L6-F1
#
_entry.id   AF-A0A9N9J6L6-F1
#
_cell.length_a   1.000
_cell.length_b   1.000
_cell.length_c   1.000
_cell.angle_alpha   90.00
_cell.angle_beta   90.00
_cell.angle_gamma   90.00
#
_symmetry.space_group_name_H-M   'P 1'
#
loop_
_entity.id
_entity.type
_entity.pdbx_description
1 polymer ?
#
loop_
_entity_poly.entity_id
_entity_poly.type
_entity_poly.pdbx_seq_one_letter_code
_entity_poly.pdbx_strand_id
1 'polypeptide(L)'
;ACALYEEFWQRYARWMITKNRYSDARKQQGNIEEVRDLYKSIMESSPGHVETIMKYTHFERRRNPDDLPKAINILTSALESDTLDEKSKPYIIVQYAKMIWHHKKSVEDARQIFQQDATKCLDSKYFWWNWFKFELSQN
;
A
#
# COMPACT_ATOMS: atom_id res chain seq x y z
N ALA A 1 -16.69 -12.74 -27.66
CA ALA A 1 -16.44 -13.59 -26.47
C ALA A 1 -14.97 -14.06 -26.33
N CYS A 2 -14.15 -14.11 -27.40
CA CYS A 2 -12.76 -14.59 -27.30
C CYS A 2 -11.73 -13.56 -26.75
N ALA A 3 -11.96 -12.25 -26.87
CA ALA A 3 -11.00 -11.23 -26.41
C ALA A 3 -10.88 -11.13 -24.87
N LEU A 4 -11.92 -11.52 -24.12
CA LEU A 4 -11.92 -11.46 -22.65
C LEU A 4 -11.06 -12.56 -22.00
N TYR A 5 -10.88 -13.70 -22.67
CA TYR A 5 -10.06 -14.79 -22.15
C TYR A 5 -8.56 -14.49 -22.24
N GLU A 6 -8.13 -13.85 -23.32
CA GLU A 6 -6.72 -13.53 -23.52
C GLU A 6 -6.23 -12.48 -22.51
N GLU A 7 -6.99 -11.40 -22.30
CA GLU A 7 -6.69 -10.40 -21.26
C GLU A 7 -6.70 -11.00 -19.86
N PHE A 8 -7.62 -11.92 -19.58
CA PHE A 8 -7.68 -12.63 -18.30
C PHE A 8 -6.39 -13.44 -18.06
N TRP A 9 -5.96 -14.25 -19.02
CA TRP A 9 -4.74 -15.06 -18.89
C TRP A 9 -3.48 -14.20 -18.83
N GLN A 10 -3.43 -13.07 -19.54
CA GLN A 10 -2.31 -12.12 -19.43
C GLN A 10 -2.24 -11.50 -18.03
N ARG A 11 -3.37 -11.08 -17.45
CA ARG A 11 -3.42 -10.57 -16.06
C ARG A 11 -3.07 -11.65 -15.05
N TYR A 12 -3.54 -12.88 -15.26
CA TYR A 12 -3.23 -14.01 -14.40
C TYR A 12 -1.75 -14.40 -14.45
N ALA A 13 -1.15 -14.43 -15.64
CA ALA A 13 0.29 -14.67 -15.80
C ALA A 13 1.13 -13.59 -15.12
N ARG A 14 0.77 -12.30 -15.29
CA ARG A 14 1.40 -11.19 -14.57
C ARG A 14 1.27 -11.36 -13.05
N TRP A 15 0.08 -11.71 -12.57
CA TRP A 15 -0.15 -11.98 -11.16
C TRP A 15 0.70 -13.14 -10.64
N MET A 16 0.78 -14.26 -11.36
CA MET A 16 1.59 -15.43 -11.01
C MET A 16 3.10 -15.10 -10.94
N ILE A 17 3.61 -14.35 -11.93
CA ILE A 17 4.99 -13.88 -11.95
C ILE A 17 5.26 -13.00 -10.72
N THR A 18 4.40 -12.02 -10.47
CA THR A 18 4.51 -11.12 -9.30
C THR A 18 4.44 -11.88 -7.97
N LYS A 19 3.55 -12.88 -7.86
CA LYS A 19 3.45 -13.79 -6.72
C LYS A 19 4.72 -14.58 -6.47
N ASN A 20 5.31 -15.14 -7.53
CA ASN A 20 6.53 -15.92 -7.40
C ASN A 20 7.70 -15.04 -6.97
N ARG A 21 7.82 -13.84 -7.56
CA ARG A 21 8.81 -12.82 -7.18
C ARG A 21 8.66 -12.43 -5.71
N TYR A 22 7.45 -12.24 -5.18
CA TYR A 22 7.28 -12.02 -3.74
C TYR A 22 7.75 -13.19 -2.88
N SER A 23 7.56 -14.43 -3.35
CA SER A 23 8.03 -15.62 -2.65
C SER A 23 9.56 -15.65 -2.59
N ASP A 24 10.23 -15.22 -3.66
CA ASP A 24 11.68 -15.12 -3.74
C ASP A 24 12.22 -13.99 -2.88
N ALA A 25 11.57 -12.81 -2.88
CA ALA A 25 11.87 -11.72 -1.96
C ALA A 25 11.79 -12.12 -0.49
N ARG A 26 10.83 -12.99 -0.14
CA ARG A 26 10.69 -13.51 1.23
C ARG A 26 11.81 -14.50 1.59
N LYS A 27 12.29 -15.30 0.63
CA LYS A 27 13.41 -16.22 0.83
C LYS A 27 14.76 -15.48 0.92
N GLN A 28 14.92 -14.41 0.14
CA GLN A 28 16.11 -13.56 0.10
C GLN A 28 16.18 -12.54 1.26
N GLN A 29 15.51 -12.78 2.39
CA GLN A 29 15.45 -11.81 3.49
C GLN A 29 16.84 -11.41 4.04
N GLY A 30 17.90 -12.16 3.70
CA GLY A 30 19.31 -11.83 3.94
C GLY A 30 19.96 -10.84 2.95
N ASN A 31 19.46 -10.69 1.72
CA ASN A 31 19.99 -9.73 0.73
C ASN A 31 19.01 -8.57 0.50
N ILE A 32 19.28 -7.46 1.20
CA ILE A 32 18.35 -6.32 1.36
C ILE A 32 18.08 -5.59 0.06
N GLU A 33 19.16 -5.29 -0.67
CA GLU A 33 19.10 -4.48 -1.87
C GLU A 33 18.44 -5.24 -3.02
N GLU A 34 18.74 -6.53 -3.18
CA GLU A 34 18.06 -7.38 -4.18
C GLU A 34 16.55 -7.41 -3.98
N VAL A 35 16.09 -7.53 -2.73
CA VAL A 35 14.65 -7.53 -2.43
C VAL A 35 14.01 -6.17 -2.73
N ARG A 36 14.73 -5.07 -2.48
CA ARG A 36 14.26 -3.71 -2.80
C ARG A 36 14.15 -3.50 -4.30
N ASP A 37 15.17 -3.90 -5.05
CA ASP A 37 15.20 -3.82 -6.51
C ASP A 37 14.12 -4.69 -7.14
N LEU A 38 13.80 -5.83 -6.52
CA LEU A 38 12.68 -6.65 -6.93
C LEU A 38 11.34 -5.93 -6.74
N TYR A 39 11.10 -5.30 -5.59
CA TYR A 39 9.86 -4.54 -5.37
C TYR A 39 9.73 -3.37 -6.35
N LYS A 40 10.82 -2.60 -6.56
CA LYS A 40 10.84 -1.49 -7.52
C LYS A 40 10.53 -1.95 -8.93
N SER A 41 11.19 -2.99 -9.41
CA SER A 41 10.93 -3.53 -10.76
C SER A 41 9.55 -4.18 -10.91
N ILE A 42 8.93 -4.68 -9.84
CA ILE A 42 7.50 -5.05 -9.87
C ILE A 42 6.63 -3.79 -10.05
N MET A 43 6.91 -2.71 -9.32
CA MET A 43 6.16 -1.45 -9.44
C MET A 43 6.30 -0.82 -10.82
N GLU A 44 7.48 -0.89 -11.43
CA GLU A 44 7.70 -0.44 -12.81
C GLU A 44 6.88 -1.26 -13.82
N SER A 45 6.82 -2.58 -13.64
CA SER A 45 6.07 -3.47 -14.53
C SER A 45 4.55 -3.40 -14.36
N SER A 46 4.08 -2.95 -13.19
CA SER A 46 2.65 -2.83 -12.85
C SER A 46 2.44 -1.67 -11.88
N PRO A 47 2.46 -0.42 -12.41
CA PRO A 47 2.20 0.77 -11.61
C PRO A 47 0.81 0.74 -10.99
N GLY A 48 0.64 1.31 -9.80
CA GLY A 48 -0.63 1.33 -9.08
C GLY A 48 -1.07 0.00 -8.45
N HIS A 49 -0.27 -1.07 -8.53
CA HIS A 49 -0.62 -2.35 -7.91
C HIS A 49 -0.56 -2.28 -6.38
N VAL A 50 -1.73 -2.12 -5.76
CA VAL A 50 -1.94 -1.93 -4.31
C VAL A 50 -1.22 -2.96 -3.45
N GLU A 51 -1.25 -4.24 -3.83
CA GLU A 51 -0.59 -5.30 -3.05
C GLU A 51 0.94 -5.14 -3.06
N THR A 52 1.54 -4.69 -4.18
CA THR A 52 2.99 -4.40 -4.24
C THR A 52 3.34 -3.25 -3.31
N ILE A 53 2.58 -2.17 -3.39
CA ILE A 53 2.78 -0.97 -2.58
C ILE A 53 2.76 -1.35 -1.10
N MET A 54 1.71 -2.06 -0.66
CA MET A 54 1.60 -2.48 0.74
C MET A 54 2.72 -3.43 1.19
N LYS A 55 3.07 -4.42 0.36
CA LYS A 55 4.16 -5.36 0.72
C LYS A 55 5.50 -4.65 0.82
N TYR A 56 5.79 -3.72 -0.09
CA TYR A 56 7.03 -2.95 -0.06
C TYR A 56 7.06 -1.98 1.13
N THR A 57 5.97 -1.26 1.39
CA THR A 57 5.81 -0.41 2.59
C THR A 57 6.04 -1.20 3.87
N HIS A 58 5.42 -2.37 4.02
CA HIS A 58 5.62 -3.23 5.19
C HIS A 58 7.00 -3.88 5.24
N PHE A 59 7.66 -4.08 4.10
CA PHE A 59 9.03 -4.55 4.03
C PHE A 59 10.00 -3.49 4.59
N GLU A 60 9.94 -2.26 4.09
CA GLU A 60 10.78 -1.15 4.58
C GLU A 60 10.51 -0.85 6.07
N ARG A 61 9.25 -0.82 6.49
CA ARG A 61 8.89 -0.59 7.91
C ARG A 61 9.43 -1.66 8.87
N ARG A 62 9.45 -2.94 8.46
CA ARG A 62 9.86 -4.04 9.36
C ARG A 62 11.35 -4.08 9.63
N ARG A 63 12.16 -3.33 8.88
CA ARG A 63 13.61 -3.39 8.98
C ARG A 63 14.10 -2.76 10.28
N ASN A 64 13.73 -1.51 10.52
CA ASN A 64 14.00 -0.81 11.77
C ASN A 64 12.83 0.11 12.15
N PRO A 65 12.60 0.36 13.45
CA PRO A 65 11.62 1.35 13.92
C PRO A 65 11.83 2.75 13.29
N ASP A 66 13.09 3.10 13.02
CA ASP A 66 13.48 4.41 12.47
C ASP A 66 13.21 4.56 10.96
N ASP A 67 12.84 3.47 10.26
CA ASP A 67 12.55 3.48 8.82
C ASP A 67 11.08 3.80 8.49
N LEU A 68 10.29 4.21 9.48
CA LEU A 68 8.91 4.67 9.29
C LEU A 68 8.78 5.77 8.20
N PRO A 69 9.67 6.78 8.11
CA PRO A 69 9.59 7.79 7.05
C PRO A 69 9.71 7.21 5.64
N LYS A 70 10.52 6.16 5.43
CA LYS A 70 10.65 5.49 4.12
C LYS A 70 9.35 4.81 3.72
N ALA A 71 8.72 4.13 4.68
CA ALA A 71 7.44 3.47 4.47
C ALA A 71 6.33 4.49 4.15
N ILE A 72 6.32 5.64 4.84
CA ILE A 72 5.39 6.74 4.57
C ILE A 72 5.62 7.31 3.18
N ASN A 73 6.87 7.57 2.80
CA ASN A 73 7.21 8.13 1.49
C ASN A 73 6.66 7.25 0.34
N ILE A 74 6.76 5.92 0.45
CA ILE A 74 6.19 5.00 -0.53
C ILE A 74 4.66 5.16 -0.67
N LEU A 75 3.95 5.33 0.45
CA LEU A 75 2.50 5.51 0.42
C LEU A 75 2.11 6.88 -0.14
N THR A 76 2.82 7.94 0.25
CA THR A 76 2.57 9.30 -0.25
C THR A 76 2.83 9.39 -1.75
N SER A 77 3.98 8.87 -2.23
CA SER A 77 4.27 8.82 -3.67
C SER A 77 3.25 7.99 -4.45
N ALA A 78 2.69 6.94 -3.85
CA ALA A 78 1.63 6.16 -4.48
C ALA A 78 0.30 6.95 -4.59
N LEU A 79 -0.02 7.78 -3.59
CA LEU A 79 -1.21 8.63 -3.60
C LEU A 79 -1.09 9.83 -4.55
N GLU A 80 0.13 10.33 -4.76
CA GLU A 80 0.45 11.38 -5.73
C GLU A 80 0.51 10.87 -7.16
N SER A 81 0.67 9.56 -7.36
CA SER A 81 0.73 8.97 -8.70
C SER A 81 -0.66 8.86 -9.34
N ASP A 82 -0.78 9.24 -10.61
CA ASP A 82 -2.00 9.04 -11.42
C ASP A 82 -2.24 7.55 -11.79
N THR A 83 -1.30 6.67 -11.42
CA THR A 83 -1.39 5.23 -11.74
C THR A 83 -2.29 4.46 -10.79
N LEU A 84 -2.60 5.03 -9.62
CA LEU A 84 -3.43 4.39 -8.61
C LEU A 84 -4.90 4.65 -8.89
N ASP A 85 -5.66 3.58 -9.04
CA ASP A 85 -7.12 3.64 -9.21
C ASP A 85 -7.79 4.41 -8.06
N GLU A 86 -8.72 5.31 -8.39
CA GLU A 86 -9.43 6.15 -7.42
C GLU A 86 -10.12 5.31 -6.33
N LYS A 87 -10.65 4.13 -6.68
CA LYS A 87 -11.30 3.24 -5.72
C LYS A 87 -10.32 2.58 -4.75
N SER A 88 -9.04 2.54 -5.12
CA SER A 88 -7.96 1.97 -4.31
C SER A 88 -7.31 2.98 -3.37
N LYS A 89 -7.40 4.29 -3.66
CA LYS A 89 -6.85 5.37 -2.81
C LYS A 89 -7.37 5.33 -1.37
N PRO A 90 -8.68 5.15 -1.10
CA PRO A 90 -9.19 5.08 0.27
C PRO A 90 -8.56 3.96 1.10
N TYR A 91 -8.22 2.83 0.47
CA TYR A 91 -7.53 1.74 1.16
C TYR A 91 -6.13 2.17 1.58
N ILE A 92 -5.34 2.77 0.66
CA ILE A 92 -3.98 3.26 0.95
C ILE A 92 -3.99 4.32 2.05
N ILE A 93 -4.92 5.28 2.01
CA ILE A 93 -5.06 6.34 3.03
C ILE A 93 -5.30 5.74 4.42
N VAL A 94 -6.21 4.76 4.53
CA VAL A 94 -6.47 4.07 5.80
C VAL A 94 -5.20 3.38 6.31
N GLN A 95 -4.43 2.73 5.43
CA GLN A 95 -3.19 2.06 5.84
C GLN A 95 -2.13 3.08 6.28
N TYR A 96 -2.05 4.24 5.62
CA TYR A 96 -1.18 5.33 6.01
C TYR A 96 -1.52 5.84 7.42
N ALA A 97 -2.79 6.17 7.66
CA ALA A 97 -3.26 6.64 8.96
C ALA A 97 -3.03 5.61 10.08
N LYS A 98 -3.30 4.32 9.82
CA LYS A 98 -3.00 3.24 10.78
C LYS A 98 -1.50 3.12 11.08
N MET A 99 -0.65 3.34 10.09
CA MET A 99 0.79 3.24 10.27
C MET A 99 1.31 4.38 11.16
N ILE A 100 0.79 5.59 11.00
CA ILE A 100 1.05 6.71 11.91
C ILE A 100 0.54 6.42 13.31
N TRP A 101 -0.72 5.99 13.43
CA TRP A 101 -1.34 5.73 14.73
C TRP A 101 -0.60 4.65 15.52
N HIS A 102 -0.29 3.50 14.92
CA HIS A 102 0.31 2.39 15.66
C HIS A 102 1.83 2.49 15.83
N HIS A 103 2.55 3.11 14.89
CA HIS A 103 4.02 3.15 14.93
C HIS A 103 4.59 4.49 15.35
N LYS A 104 4.07 5.61 14.81
CA LYS A 104 4.44 6.96 15.30
C LYS A 104 3.83 7.23 16.68
N LYS A 105 2.75 6.51 17.04
CA LYS A 105 1.95 6.73 18.26
C LYS A 105 1.37 8.15 18.36
N SER A 106 1.18 8.79 17.21
CA SER A 106 0.59 10.12 17.10
C SER A 106 -0.86 9.99 16.67
N VAL A 107 -1.77 10.35 17.57
CA VAL A 107 -3.21 10.31 17.31
C VAL A 107 -3.61 11.50 16.46
N GLU A 108 -3.02 12.65 16.71
CA GLU A 108 -3.28 13.92 16.04
C GLU A 108 -2.94 13.82 14.55
N ASP A 109 -1.74 13.31 14.23
CA ASP A 109 -1.32 13.15 12.84
C ASP A 109 -2.21 12.14 12.09
N ALA A 110 -2.59 11.04 12.76
CA ALA A 110 -3.48 10.04 12.17
C ALA A 110 -4.87 10.62 11.89
N ARG A 111 -5.40 11.44 12.80
CA ARG A 111 -6.68 12.14 12.63
C ARG A 111 -6.62 13.16 11.49
N GLN A 112 -5.51 13.89 11.39
CA GLN A 112 -5.30 14.87 10.32
C GLN A 112 -5.38 14.20 8.93
N ILE A 113 -4.76 13.03 8.77
CA ILE A 113 -4.84 12.25 7.51
C ILE A 113 -6.29 11.92 7.16
N PHE A 114 -7.06 11.40 8.13
CA PHE A 114 -8.47 11.10 7.90
C PHE A 114 -9.28 12.36 7.52
N GLN A 115 -9.05 13.49 8.20
CA GLN A 115 -9.78 14.73 7.92
C GLN A 115 -9.45 15.30 6.54
N GLN A 116 -8.17 15.31 6.15
CA GLN A 116 -7.72 15.88 4.87
C GLN A 116 -8.25 15.10 3.67
N ASP A 117 -8.36 13.78 3.79
CA ASP A 117 -8.77 12.91 2.67
C ASP A 117 -10.25 12.50 2.71
N ALA A 118 -11.01 12.94 3.72
CA ALA A 118 -12.44 12.61 3.87
C ALA A 118 -13.27 13.01 2.65
N THR A 119 -13.01 14.20 2.09
CA THR A 119 -13.74 14.73 0.93
C THR A 119 -13.48 13.92 -0.35
N LYS A 120 -12.33 13.24 -0.44
CA LYS A 120 -11.97 12.37 -1.57
C LYS A 120 -12.54 10.96 -1.41
N CYS A 121 -12.89 10.56 -0.19
CA CYS A 121 -13.28 9.19 0.15
C CYS A 121 -14.79 9.03 0.47
N LEU A 122 -15.65 9.96 0.01
CA LEU A 122 -17.08 9.99 0.34
C LEU A 122 -17.79 8.65 0.10
N ASP A 123 -17.51 7.99 -1.03
CA ASP A 123 -18.16 6.74 -1.41
C ASP A 123 -17.54 5.49 -0.76
N SER A 124 -16.42 5.63 -0.03
CA SER A 124 -15.69 4.48 0.50
C SER A 124 -16.18 4.10 1.90
N LYS A 125 -17.10 3.13 1.96
CA LYS A 125 -17.51 2.51 3.22
C LYS A 125 -16.33 1.99 4.04
N TYR A 126 -15.29 1.47 3.39
CA TYR A 126 -14.09 0.99 4.05
C TYR A 126 -13.37 2.11 4.79
N PHE A 127 -13.22 3.28 4.17
CA PHE A 127 -12.59 4.45 4.79
C PHE A 127 -13.35 4.88 6.05
N TRP A 128 -14.64 5.16 5.92
CA TRP A 128 -15.47 5.65 7.02
C TRP A 128 -15.52 4.67 8.20
N TRP A 129 -15.62 3.38 7.92
CA TRP A 129 -15.60 2.36 8.97
C TRP A 129 -14.29 2.34 9.76
N ASN A 130 -13.16 2.52 9.08
CA ASN A 130 -11.85 2.54 9.74
C ASN A 130 -11.62 3.85 10.51
N TRP A 131 -12.09 4.99 9.99
CA TRP A 131 -12.04 6.25 10.74
C TRP A 131 -12.92 6.17 12.00
N PHE A 132 -14.14 5.66 11.89
CA PHE A 132 -15.02 5.43 13.04
C PHE A 132 -14.36 4.55 14.10
N LYS A 133 -13.75 3.42 13.69
CA LYS A 133 -12.98 2.55 14.60
C LYS A 133 -11.80 3.26 15.25
N PHE A 134 -11.10 4.10 14.51
CA PHE A 134 -10.00 4.90 15.03
C PHE A 134 -10.48 5.85 16.14
N GLU A 135 -11.54 6.63 15.91
CA GLU A 135 -12.07 7.54 16.93
C GLU A 135 -12.63 6.79 18.14
N LEU A 136 -13.31 5.64 17.93
CA LEU A 136 -13.78 4.79 19.04
C LEU A 136 -12.66 4.33 19.96
N SER A 137 -11.47 4.09 19.42
CA SER A 137 -10.32 3.64 20.22
C SER A 137 -9.59 4.76 20.96
N GLN A 138 -9.97 6.03 20.74
CA GLN A 138 -9.43 7.17 21.49
C GLN A 138 -10.32 7.58 22.68
N ASN A 139 -11.50 6.95 22.82
CA ASN A 139 -12.39 7.09 23.98
C ASN A 139 -11.98 6.11 25.08
#